data_AF-A0A9E3N8L7-F1
#
_entry.id   AF-A0A9E3N8L7-F1
#
_cell.length_a   1.000
_cell.length_b   1.000
_cell.length_c   1.000
_cell.angle_alpha   90.00
_cell.angle_beta   90.00
_cell.angle_gamma   90.00
#
_symmetry.space_group_name_H-M   'P 1'
#
loop_
_entity.id
_entity.type
_entity.pdbx_description
1 polymer ?
#
loop_
_entity_poly.entity_id
_entity_poly.type
_entity_poly.pdbx_seq_one_letter_code
_entity_poly.pdbx_strand_id
1 'polypeptide(L)'
;YLTTIVAVFGTTISPYLFFWQAAQEVEELRADDDAQPLRRAPEQVEAQFSRIRFDTLVGMAVSNAVAFFIMLTTAATLHAQGVHDLQSSAQAASALRPVAGELAFILFALGIVGTGLLAIPVLAGSAAYAMAGTFHWKSSLGAEFSAARKFYAIIIVATLAGVGINFMPLDPIKALYWSAVLNGVIAVPVMAIMMLVASSPRIMGELTIAPRLRALGWLCTGVMAAATASMFASLLA
;
A
#
# COMPACT_ATOMS: atom_id res chain seq x y z
N TYR A 1 -1.04 -12.35 18.85
CA TYR A 1 -0.08 -12.82 17.83
C TYR A 1 -0.70 -12.94 16.44
N LEU A 2 -1.81 -13.65 16.26
CA LEU A 2 -2.47 -13.79 14.94
C LEU A 2 -2.88 -12.44 14.32
N THR A 3 -3.45 -11.52 15.12
CA THR A 3 -3.77 -10.16 14.68
C THR A 3 -2.56 -9.40 14.15
N THR A 4 -1.40 -9.58 14.77
CA THR A 4 -0.14 -8.95 14.32
C THR A 4 0.35 -9.56 13.00
N ILE A 5 0.17 -10.87 12.79
CA ILE A 5 0.48 -11.50 11.49
C ILE A 5 -0.40 -10.90 10.39
N VAL A 6 -1.70 -10.76 10.64
CA VAL A 6 -2.63 -10.13 9.69
C VAL A 6 -2.27 -8.66 9.46
N ALA A 7 -1.90 -7.92 10.50
CA ALA A 7 -1.43 -6.54 10.37
C ALA A 7 -0.19 -6.43 9.48
N VAL A 8 0.82 -7.28 9.71
CA VAL A 8 2.05 -7.32 8.90
C VAL A 8 1.70 -7.62 7.44
N PHE A 9 0.91 -8.66 7.17
CA PHE A 9 0.50 -8.97 5.81
C PHE A 9 -0.34 -7.86 5.17
N GLY A 10 -1.20 -7.20 5.94
CA GLY A 10 -2.01 -6.06 5.48
C GLY A 10 -1.18 -4.83 5.10
N THR A 11 -0.05 -4.59 5.79
CA THR A 11 0.90 -3.54 5.38
C THR A 11 1.64 -3.88 4.09
N THR A 12 1.89 -5.17 3.83
CA THR A 12 2.58 -5.62 2.60
C THR A 12 1.64 -5.66 1.39
N ILE A 13 0.40 -6.13 1.57
CA ILE A 13 -0.58 -6.32 0.51
C ILE A 13 -1.76 -5.39 0.76
N SER A 14 -1.47 -4.09 0.74
CA SER A 14 -2.49 -3.08 0.98
C SER A 14 -3.46 -2.99 -0.22
N PRO A 15 -4.78 -3.15 -0.03
CA PRO A 15 -5.76 -3.22 -1.11
C PRO A 15 -5.73 -2.03 -2.08
N TYR A 16 -5.44 -0.84 -1.57
CA TYR A 16 -5.39 0.37 -2.39
C TYR A 16 -4.29 0.31 -3.47
N LEU A 17 -3.21 -0.46 -3.24
CA LEU A 17 -2.10 -0.58 -4.20
C LEU A 17 -2.55 -1.19 -5.52
N PHE A 18 -3.49 -2.14 -5.50
CA PHE A 18 -4.01 -2.74 -6.74
C PHE A 18 -4.69 -1.71 -7.64
N PHE A 19 -5.44 -0.78 -7.05
CA PHE A 19 -6.11 0.29 -7.79
C PHE A 19 -5.13 1.41 -8.17
N TRP A 20 -4.26 1.79 -7.24
CA TRP A 20 -3.27 2.84 -7.46
C TRP A 20 -2.28 2.46 -8.57
N GLN A 21 -1.67 1.27 -8.50
CA GLN A 21 -0.71 0.81 -9.51
C GLN A 21 -1.37 0.75 -10.89
N ALA A 22 -2.57 0.16 -11.01
CA ALA A 22 -3.28 0.11 -12.28
C ALA A 22 -3.63 1.51 -12.82
N ALA A 23 -4.00 2.45 -11.95
CA ALA A 23 -4.28 3.83 -12.35
C ALA A 23 -3.01 4.59 -12.77
N GLN A 24 -1.89 4.36 -12.09
CA GLN A 24 -0.59 4.95 -12.44
C GLN A 24 -0.11 4.44 -13.81
N GLU A 25 -0.21 3.15 -14.09
CA GLU A 25 0.12 2.60 -15.42
C GLU A 25 -0.73 3.23 -16.54
N VAL A 26 -2.00 3.52 -16.28
CA VAL A 26 -2.87 4.25 -17.23
C VAL A 26 -2.45 5.70 -17.40
N GLU A 27 -1.96 6.35 -16.35
CA GLU A 27 -1.47 7.72 -16.41
C GLU A 27 -0.14 7.80 -17.18
N GLU A 28 0.79 6.87 -16.93
CA GLU A 28 2.05 6.74 -17.67
C GLU A 28 1.79 6.48 -19.16
N LEU A 29 0.87 5.56 -19.48
CA LEU A 29 0.43 5.29 -20.84
C LEU A 29 -0.13 6.53 -21.56
N ARG A 30 -0.76 7.46 -20.83
CA ARG A 30 -1.29 8.71 -21.41
C ARG A 30 -0.24 9.80 -21.54
N ALA A 31 0.84 9.72 -20.77
CA ALA A 31 1.92 10.69 -20.76
C ALA A 31 3.00 10.38 -21.80
N ASP A 32 3.08 9.13 -22.25
CA ASP A 32 3.99 8.66 -23.30
C ASP A 32 3.26 8.54 -24.64
N ASP A 33 3.64 9.36 -25.62
CA ASP A 33 3.01 9.41 -26.95
C ASP A 33 3.22 8.10 -27.76
N ASP A 34 4.29 7.35 -27.46
CA ASP A 34 4.65 6.11 -28.16
C ASP A 34 4.00 4.86 -27.51
N ALA A 35 3.49 5.00 -26.28
CA ALA A 35 2.90 3.89 -25.54
C ALA A 35 1.45 3.63 -25.99
N GLN A 36 1.10 2.36 -26.20
CA GLN A 36 -0.25 1.97 -26.59
C GLN A 36 -0.82 0.87 -25.69
N PRO A 37 -2.16 0.77 -25.55
CA PRO A 37 -2.77 -0.34 -24.83
C PRO A 37 -2.26 -1.67 -25.38
N LEU A 38 -1.71 -2.53 -24.52
CA LEU A 38 -1.01 -3.76 -24.91
C LEU A 38 -1.83 -4.73 -25.78
N ARG A 39 -3.17 -4.65 -25.74
CA ARG A 39 -4.05 -5.42 -26.63
C ARG A 39 -3.97 -4.98 -28.11
N ARG A 40 -3.44 -3.79 -28.38
CA ARG A 40 -3.30 -3.19 -29.72
C ARG A 40 -1.85 -3.11 -30.20
N ALA A 41 -0.89 -3.27 -29.30
CA ALA A 41 0.55 -3.19 -29.57
C ALA A 41 1.25 -4.43 -28.96
N PRO A 42 1.06 -5.64 -29.54
CA PRO A 42 1.66 -6.87 -29.03
C PRO A 42 3.19 -6.81 -28.98
N GLU A 43 3.82 -6.03 -29.85
CA GLU A 43 5.26 -5.78 -29.89
C GLU A 43 5.80 -5.08 -28.62
N GLN A 44 4.96 -4.33 -27.90
CA GLN A 44 5.34 -3.65 -26.65
C GLN A 44 5.23 -4.56 -25.41
N VAL A 45 4.57 -5.71 -25.51
CA VAL A 45 4.21 -6.57 -24.36
C VAL A 45 5.45 -7.04 -23.60
N GLU A 46 6.46 -7.55 -24.29
CA GLU A 46 7.65 -8.10 -23.63
C GLU A 46 8.44 -7.01 -22.89
N ALA A 47 8.64 -5.86 -23.54
CA ALA A 47 9.35 -4.73 -22.96
C ALA A 47 8.61 -4.19 -21.71
N GLN A 48 7.29 -3.98 -21.81
CA GLN A 48 6.50 -3.46 -20.70
C GLN A 48 6.41 -4.46 -19.53
N PHE A 49 6.24 -5.75 -19.78
CA PHE A 49 6.24 -6.76 -18.71
C PHE A 49 7.62 -6.89 -18.04
N SER A 50 8.71 -6.77 -18.80
CA SER A 50 10.06 -6.74 -18.23
C SER A 50 10.28 -5.52 -17.33
N ARG A 51 9.85 -4.32 -17.79
CA ARG A 51 9.90 -3.07 -17.03
C ARG A 51 9.12 -3.17 -15.72
N ILE A 52 7.84 -3.55 -15.79
CA ILE A 52 6.96 -3.67 -14.61
C ILE A 52 7.52 -4.70 -13.63
N ARG A 53 8.04 -5.84 -14.13
CA ARG A 53 8.62 -6.88 -13.28
C ARG A 53 9.89 -6.38 -12.59
N PHE A 54 10.76 -5.68 -13.31
CA PHE A 54 11.99 -5.14 -12.74
C PHE A 54 11.68 -4.09 -11.66
N ASP A 55 10.81 -3.13 -11.96
CA ASP A 55 10.36 -2.10 -11.02
C ASP A 55 9.76 -2.73 -9.75
N THR A 56 8.83 -3.66 -9.92
CA THR A 56 8.18 -4.35 -8.80
C THR A 56 9.19 -5.14 -7.96
N LEU A 57 10.13 -5.85 -8.59
CA LEU A 57 11.11 -6.67 -7.88
C LEU A 57 12.08 -5.80 -7.08
N VAL A 58 12.61 -4.74 -7.68
CA VAL A 58 13.51 -3.81 -7.00
C VAL A 58 12.78 -3.09 -5.88
N GLY A 59 11.57 -2.58 -6.14
CA GLY A 59 10.74 -1.94 -5.14
C GLY A 59 10.43 -2.85 -3.94
N MET A 60 10.05 -4.11 -4.20
CA MET A 60 9.81 -5.10 -3.15
C MET A 60 11.10 -5.46 -2.38
N ALA A 61 12.24 -5.59 -3.06
CA ALA A 61 13.51 -5.91 -2.39
C ALA A 61 13.94 -4.80 -1.42
N VAL A 62 13.88 -3.53 -1.87
CA VAL A 62 14.19 -2.36 -1.04
C VAL A 62 13.20 -2.24 0.12
N SER A 63 11.90 -2.38 -0.16
CA SER A 63 10.85 -2.32 0.87
C SER A 63 11.04 -3.37 1.97
N ASN A 64 11.30 -4.63 1.60
CA ASN A 64 11.53 -5.70 2.56
C ASN A 64 12.83 -5.50 3.36
N ALA A 65 13.89 -4.98 2.73
CA ALA A 65 15.13 -4.66 3.44
C ALA A 65 14.90 -3.57 4.50
N VAL A 66 14.18 -2.50 4.14
CA VAL A 66 13.81 -1.44 5.09
C VAL A 66 12.94 -1.98 6.22
N ALA A 67 11.92 -2.79 5.91
CA ALA A 67 11.06 -3.41 6.91
C ALA A 67 11.87 -4.30 7.88
N PHE A 68 12.82 -5.08 7.37
CA PHE A 68 13.72 -5.88 8.19
C PHE A 68 14.54 -5.02 9.15
N PHE A 69 15.16 -3.93 8.67
CA PHE A 69 15.92 -3.03 9.54
C PHE A 69 15.04 -2.33 10.58
N ILE A 70 13.81 -1.93 10.23
CA ILE A 70 12.85 -1.35 11.20
C ILE A 70 12.56 -2.35 12.31
N MET A 71 12.25 -3.60 11.97
CA MET A 71 11.98 -4.65 12.96
C MET A 71 13.21 -4.96 13.82
N LEU A 72 14.38 -5.09 13.21
CA LEU A 72 15.65 -5.36 13.90
C LEU A 72 16.01 -4.23 14.85
N THR A 73 15.96 -2.98 14.41
CA THR A 73 16.25 -1.81 15.25
C THR A 73 15.26 -1.72 16.40
N THR A 74 13.95 -1.88 16.14
CA THR A 74 12.93 -1.84 17.18
C THR A 74 13.14 -2.93 18.24
N ALA A 75 13.51 -4.14 17.81
CA ALA A 75 13.83 -5.23 18.73
C ALA A 75 15.11 -4.97 19.53
N ALA A 76 16.17 -4.51 18.88
CA ALA A 76 17.48 -4.29 19.52
C ALA A 76 17.52 -3.05 20.43
N THR A 77 16.64 -2.07 20.23
CA THR A 77 16.62 -0.83 21.02
C THR A 77 15.42 -0.76 21.96
N LEU A 78 14.19 -0.70 21.43
CA LEU A 78 12.99 -0.48 22.23
C LEU A 78 12.64 -1.71 23.08
N HIS A 79 12.60 -2.90 22.45
CA HIS A 79 12.24 -4.12 23.17
C HIS A 79 13.31 -4.49 24.22
N ALA A 80 14.59 -4.34 23.88
CA ALA A 80 15.71 -4.58 24.80
C ALA A 80 15.70 -3.64 26.02
N GLN A 81 15.16 -2.42 25.87
CA GLN A 81 15.02 -1.44 26.96
C GLN A 81 13.69 -1.57 27.73
N GLY A 82 12.87 -2.59 27.43
CA GLY A 82 11.58 -2.81 28.09
C GLY A 82 10.48 -1.82 27.67
N VAL A 83 10.68 -1.07 26.58
CA VAL A 83 9.66 -0.17 26.02
C VAL A 83 8.69 -0.99 25.19
N HIS A 84 7.55 -1.34 25.79
CA HIS A 84 6.53 -2.20 25.17
C HIS A 84 5.28 -1.44 24.70
N ASP A 85 5.03 -0.24 25.21
CA ASP A 85 3.88 0.60 24.80
C ASP A 85 4.39 1.89 24.17
N LEU A 86 4.13 2.04 22.87
CA LEU A 86 4.42 3.25 22.09
C LEU A 86 3.10 3.89 21.71
N GLN A 87 2.91 5.14 22.11
CA GLN A 87 1.69 5.88 21.84
C GLN A 87 1.90 6.96 20.78
N SER A 88 3.14 7.22 20.36
CA SER A 88 3.42 8.18 19.29
C SER A 88 4.76 7.93 18.57
N SER A 89 4.87 8.48 17.36
CA SER A 89 6.13 8.56 16.61
C SER A 89 7.19 9.39 17.34
N ALA A 90 6.79 10.44 18.06
CA ALA A 90 7.69 11.25 18.87
C ALA A 90 8.32 10.44 20.02
N GLN A 91 7.55 9.57 20.66
CA GLN A 91 8.07 8.64 21.68
C GLN A 91 9.07 7.66 21.06
N ALA A 92 8.74 7.07 19.90
CA ALA A 92 9.66 6.18 19.20
C ALA A 92 10.99 6.87 18.83
N ALA A 93 10.94 8.12 18.35
CA ALA A 93 12.13 8.92 18.07
C ALA A 93 12.97 9.16 19.32
N SER A 94 12.31 9.53 20.43
CA SER A 94 12.98 9.81 21.70
C SER A 94 13.64 8.58 22.33
N ALA A 95 13.03 7.40 22.16
CA ALA A 95 13.55 6.12 22.65
C ALA A 95 14.84 5.69 21.93
N LEU A 96 15.12 6.22 20.74
CA LEU A 96 16.36 5.94 20.00
C LEU A 96 17.54 6.83 20.46
N ARG A 97 17.29 7.93 21.18
CA ARG A 97 18.34 8.86 21.64
C ARG A 97 19.43 8.19 22.49
N PRO A 98 19.14 7.29 23.45
CA PRO A 98 20.16 6.70 24.29
C PRO A 98 21.13 5.75 23.55
N VAL A 99 20.73 5.24 22.37
CA VAL A 99 21.51 4.23 21.64
C VAL A 99 22.47 4.85 20.63
N ALA A 100 22.05 5.92 19.94
CA ALA A 100 22.82 6.51 18.85
C ALA A 100 22.85 8.05 18.87
N GLY A 101 22.47 8.64 20.01
CA GLY A 101 22.55 10.07 20.27
C GLY A 101 21.53 10.90 19.50
N GLU A 102 21.81 12.20 19.39
CA GLU A 102 20.91 13.19 18.78
C GLU A 102 20.79 13.02 17.25
N LEU A 103 21.82 12.49 16.60
CA LEU A 103 21.80 12.19 15.16
C LEU A 103 20.74 11.15 14.80
N ALA A 104 20.58 10.09 15.59
CA ALA A 104 19.55 9.07 15.33
C ALA A 104 18.13 9.62 15.48
N PHE A 105 17.92 10.53 16.44
CA PHE A 105 16.65 11.25 16.58
C PHE A 105 16.34 12.09 15.34
N ILE A 106 17.32 12.88 14.85
CA ILE A 106 17.14 13.72 13.66
C ILE A 106 16.88 12.86 12.42
N LEU A 107 17.66 11.80 12.21
CA LEU A 107 17.48 10.89 11.07
C LEU A 107 16.11 10.20 11.10
N PHE A 108 15.66 9.76 12.27
CA PHE A 108 14.34 9.15 12.43
C PHE A 108 13.22 10.16 12.16
N ALA A 109 13.32 11.38 12.70
CA ALA A 109 12.35 12.44 12.48
C ALA A 109 12.28 12.82 10.98
N LEU A 110 13.43 13.01 10.34
CA LEU A 110 13.52 13.28 8.90
C LEU A 110 12.92 12.14 8.07
N GLY A 111 13.19 10.89 8.46
CA GLY A 111 12.62 9.70 7.82
C GLY A 111 11.10 9.64 7.91
N ILE A 112 10.52 9.88 9.09
CA ILE A 112 9.06 9.91 9.26
C ILE A 112 8.43 11.07 8.48
N VAL A 113 9.00 12.26 8.53
CA VAL A 113 8.49 13.42 7.76
C VAL A 113 8.58 13.14 6.26
N GLY A 114 9.71 12.63 5.79
CA GLY A 114 9.93 12.29 4.38
C GLY A 114 8.96 11.22 3.88
N THR A 115 8.78 10.14 4.63
CA THR A 115 7.83 9.08 4.27
C THR A 115 6.38 9.58 4.29
N GLY A 116 6.00 10.43 5.24
CA GLY A 116 4.69 11.08 5.27
C GLY A 116 4.42 11.95 4.05
N LEU A 117 5.38 12.80 3.66
CA LEU A 117 5.25 13.67 2.48
C LEU A 117 5.09 12.89 1.17
N LEU A 118 5.75 11.73 1.06
CA LEU A 118 5.61 10.85 -0.10
C LEU A 118 4.31 10.03 -0.07
N ALA A 119 3.85 9.62 1.13
CA ALA A 119 2.67 8.76 1.27
C ALA A 119 1.36 9.52 1.10
N ILE A 120 1.27 10.78 1.55
CA ILE A 120 0.01 11.55 1.50
C ILE A 120 -0.55 11.65 0.07
N PRO A 121 0.23 12.05 -0.96
CA PRO A 121 -0.28 12.15 -2.33
C PRO A 121 -0.73 10.80 -2.90
N VAL A 122 0.01 9.72 -2.61
CA VAL A 122 -0.31 8.37 -3.07
C VAL A 122 -1.61 7.87 -2.45
N LEU A 123 -1.78 8.01 -1.14
CA LEU A 123 -2.97 7.57 -0.44
C LEU A 123 -4.20 8.40 -0.84
N ALA A 124 -4.08 9.73 -0.82
CA ALA A 124 -5.18 10.63 -1.21
C ALA A 124 -5.55 10.45 -2.68
N GLY A 125 -4.55 10.32 -3.56
CA GLY A 125 -4.74 10.03 -4.97
C GLY A 125 -5.42 8.68 -5.20
N SER A 126 -5.02 7.62 -4.48
CA SER A 126 -5.64 6.29 -4.59
C SER A 126 -7.13 6.32 -4.22
N ALA A 127 -7.50 7.05 -3.17
CA ALA A 127 -8.90 7.25 -2.79
C ALA A 127 -9.67 8.03 -3.86
N ALA A 128 -9.06 9.07 -4.43
CA ALA A 128 -9.66 9.87 -5.49
C ALA A 128 -9.86 9.05 -6.77
N TYR A 129 -8.89 8.23 -7.16
CA TYR A 129 -8.99 7.34 -8.32
C TYR A 129 -10.04 6.25 -8.10
N ALA A 130 -10.09 5.63 -6.92
CA ALA A 130 -11.11 4.63 -6.61
C ALA A 130 -12.53 5.21 -6.73
N MET A 131 -12.77 6.37 -6.12
CA MET A 131 -14.07 7.05 -6.19
C MET A 131 -14.42 7.47 -7.63
N ALA A 132 -13.46 8.07 -8.35
CA ALA A 132 -13.71 8.47 -9.74
C ALA A 132 -14.02 7.27 -10.64
N GLY A 133 -13.36 6.13 -10.42
CA GLY A 133 -13.66 4.87 -11.10
C GLY A 133 -15.07 4.36 -10.79
N THR A 134 -15.48 4.36 -9.51
CA THR A 134 -16.82 3.93 -9.08
C THR A 134 -17.94 4.80 -9.65
N PHE A 135 -17.72 6.12 -9.73
CA PHE A 135 -18.73 7.06 -10.22
C PHE A 135 -18.56 7.49 -11.68
N HIS A 136 -17.63 6.87 -12.41
CA HIS A 136 -17.28 7.18 -13.80
C HIS A 136 -16.97 8.67 -14.04
N TRP A 137 -16.27 9.31 -13.11
CA TRP A 137 -15.84 10.70 -13.25
C TRP A 137 -14.52 10.80 -14.02
N LYS A 138 -14.28 11.96 -14.64
CA LYS A 138 -12.96 12.27 -15.22
C LYS A 138 -11.93 12.35 -14.08
N SER A 139 -10.87 11.54 -14.18
CA SER A 139 -9.77 11.48 -13.22
C SER A 139 -8.43 11.39 -13.93
N SER A 140 -7.52 12.26 -13.54
CA SER A 140 -6.10 12.26 -13.92
C SER A 140 -5.41 13.26 -12.99
N LEU A 141 -4.20 12.90 -12.53
CA LEU A 141 -3.37 13.79 -11.72
C LEU A 141 -2.74 14.89 -12.57
N GLY A 142 -2.53 14.64 -13.86
CA GLY A 142 -2.05 15.61 -14.84
C GLY A 142 -3.13 16.53 -15.42
N ALA A 143 -4.41 16.29 -15.14
CA ALA A 143 -5.50 17.12 -15.64
C ALA A 143 -5.58 18.47 -14.91
N GLU A 144 -5.99 19.52 -15.62
CA GLU A 144 -6.25 20.81 -14.98
C GLU A 144 -7.31 20.69 -13.87
N PHE A 145 -7.13 21.47 -12.79
CA PHE A 145 -8.07 21.52 -11.66
C PHE A 145 -9.52 21.79 -12.11
N SER A 146 -9.68 22.60 -13.16
CA SER A 146 -10.97 22.94 -13.76
C SER A 146 -11.67 21.73 -14.40
N ALA A 147 -10.91 20.79 -14.96
CA ALA A 147 -11.38 19.62 -15.71
C ALA A 147 -11.71 18.42 -14.79
N ALA A 148 -11.06 18.33 -13.63
CA ALA A 148 -11.21 17.22 -12.68
C ALA A 148 -11.60 17.69 -11.25
N ARG A 149 -12.46 18.71 -11.13
CA ARG A 149 -12.85 19.31 -9.83
C ARG A 149 -13.28 18.29 -8.78
N LYS A 150 -14.08 17.28 -9.17
CA LYS A 150 -14.56 16.24 -8.24
C LYS A 150 -13.43 15.36 -7.71
N PHE A 151 -12.44 15.06 -8.56
CA PHE A 151 -11.26 14.27 -8.20
C PHE A 151 -10.39 15.03 -7.19
N TYR A 152 -10.06 16.30 -7.49
CA TYR A 152 -9.29 17.12 -6.56
C TYR A 152 -10.04 17.43 -5.26
N ALA A 153 -11.37 17.56 -5.30
CA ALA A 153 -12.18 17.73 -4.09
C ALA A 153 -12.03 16.53 -3.14
N ILE A 154 -11.97 15.30 -3.66
CA ILE A 154 -11.74 14.10 -2.83
C ILE A 154 -10.36 14.16 -2.18
N ILE A 155 -9.32 14.55 -2.91
CA ILE A 155 -7.96 14.71 -2.35
C ILE A 155 -7.98 15.71 -1.20
N ILE A 156 -8.55 16.91 -1.42
CA ILE A 156 -8.62 17.96 -0.40
C ILE A 156 -9.39 17.47 0.83
N VAL A 157 -10.57 16.87 0.65
CA VAL A 157 -11.39 16.37 1.77
C VAL A 157 -10.67 15.25 2.52
N ALA A 158 -10.04 14.31 1.82
CA ALA A 158 -9.29 13.22 2.44
C ALA A 158 -8.10 13.74 3.26
N THR A 159 -7.35 14.71 2.72
CA THR A 159 -6.24 15.35 3.44
C THR A 159 -6.72 16.11 4.66
N LEU A 160 -7.78 16.92 4.54
CA LEU A 160 -8.36 17.66 5.67
C LEU A 160 -8.94 16.72 6.73
N ALA A 161 -9.58 15.62 6.33
CA ALA A 161 -10.08 14.60 7.25
C ALA A 161 -8.92 13.92 8.00
N GLY A 162 -7.85 13.55 7.29
CA GLY A 162 -6.64 13.00 7.90
C GLY A 162 -6.01 13.94 8.92
N VAL A 163 -5.91 15.24 8.60
CA VAL A 163 -5.47 16.27 9.54
C VAL A 163 -6.44 16.38 10.72
N GLY A 164 -7.74 16.37 10.47
CA GLY A 164 -8.80 16.44 11.48
C GLY A 164 -8.73 15.31 12.53
N ILE A 165 -8.39 14.09 12.10
CA ILE A 165 -8.23 12.93 12.99
C ILE A 165 -7.12 13.15 14.02
N ASN A 166 -6.08 13.95 13.71
CA ASN A 166 -5.00 14.25 14.67
C ASN A 166 -5.47 15.08 15.87
N PHE A 167 -6.62 15.75 15.78
CA PHE A 167 -7.20 16.50 16.89
C PHE A 167 -8.14 15.65 17.76
N MET A 168 -8.42 14.41 17.35
CA MET A 168 -9.21 13.48 18.15
C MET A 168 -8.31 12.81 19.21
N PRO A 169 -8.84 12.44 20.38
CA PRO A 169 -8.11 11.72 21.42
C PRO A 169 -7.91 10.23 21.06
N LEU A 170 -7.47 9.97 19.84
CA LEU A 170 -7.16 8.65 19.32
C LEU A 170 -5.66 8.43 19.38
N ASP A 171 -5.25 7.27 19.88
CA ASP A 171 -3.85 6.84 19.86
C ASP A 171 -3.43 6.56 18.39
N PRO A 172 -2.52 7.36 17.81
CA PRO A 172 -2.14 7.22 16.40
C PRO A 172 -1.51 5.87 16.09
N ILE A 173 -0.78 5.28 17.04
CA ILE A 173 -0.13 3.98 16.86
C ILE A 173 -1.19 2.87 16.81
N LYS A 174 -2.19 2.92 17.70
CA LYS A 174 -3.32 1.98 17.65
C LYS A 174 -4.15 2.15 16.38
N ALA A 175 -4.39 3.38 15.95
CA ALA A 175 -5.10 3.66 14.71
C ALA A 175 -4.35 3.10 13.49
N LEU A 176 -3.02 3.29 13.44
CA LEU A 176 -2.17 2.73 12.39
C LEU A 176 -2.18 1.19 12.40
N TYR A 177 -2.08 0.58 13.58
CA TYR A 177 -2.14 -0.87 13.74
C TYR A 177 -3.48 -1.46 13.26
N TRP A 178 -4.61 -0.89 13.69
CA TRP A 178 -5.93 -1.36 13.27
C TRP A 178 -6.21 -1.10 11.79
N SER A 179 -5.69 0.00 11.24
CA SER A 179 -5.72 0.26 9.80
C SER A 179 -4.98 -0.84 9.02
N ALA A 180 -3.80 -1.27 9.50
CA ALA A 180 -3.05 -2.38 8.91
C ALA A 180 -3.81 -3.71 8.99
N VAL A 181 -4.44 -4.03 10.13
CA VAL A 181 -5.29 -5.22 10.27
C VAL A 181 -6.45 -5.18 9.27
N LEU A 182 -7.13 -4.04 9.17
CA LEU A 182 -8.24 -3.84 8.24
C LEU A 182 -7.79 -4.02 6.79
N ASN A 183 -6.63 -3.50 6.42
CA ASN A 183 -6.03 -3.73 5.10
C ASN A 183 -5.82 -5.23 4.83
N GLY A 184 -5.32 -5.98 5.81
CA GLY A 184 -5.14 -7.44 5.69
C GLY A 184 -6.45 -8.19 5.46
N VAL A 185 -7.50 -7.81 6.19
CA VAL A 185 -8.85 -8.40 6.02
C VAL A 185 -9.42 -8.09 4.63
N ILE A 186 -9.33 -6.82 4.19
CA ILE A 186 -9.84 -6.38 2.88
C ILE A 186 -9.00 -6.94 1.72
N ALA A 187 -7.73 -7.25 1.95
CA ALA A 187 -6.86 -7.82 0.92
C ALA A 187 -7.40 -9.16 0.39
N VAL A 188 -8.03 -9.98 1.23
CA VAL A 188 -8.57 -11.29 0.82
C VAL A 188 -9.57 -11.19 -0.35
N PRO A 189 -10.70 -10.46 -0.24
CA PRO A 189 -11.63 -10.34 -1.36
C PRO A 189 -11.03 -9.61 -2.55
N VAL A 190 -10.19 -8.59 -2.33
CA VAL A 190 -9.56 -7.83 -3.42
C VAL A 190 -8.60 -8.72 -4.22
N MET A 191 -7.74 -9.48 -3.54
CA MET A 191 -6.85 -10.46 -4.19
C MET A 191 -7.64 -11.51 -4.96
N ALA A 192 -8.73 -12.04 -4.38
CA ALA A 192 -9.58 -13.01 -5.07
C ALA A 192 -10.17 -12.44 -6.37
N ILE A 193 -10.68 -11.20 -6.33
CA ILE A 193 -11.18 -10.50 -7.52
C ILE A 193 -10.06 -10.32 -8.55
N MET A 194 -8.87 -9.87 -8.12
CA MET A 194 -7.73 -9.69 -9.00
C MET A 194 -7.31 -10.99 -9.68
N MET A 195 -7.31 -12.11 -8.95
CA MET A 195 -7.00 -13.42 -9.51
C MET A 195 -8.02 -13.87 -10.55
N LEU A 196 -9.32 -13.59 -10.33
CA LEU A 196 -10.37 -13.88 -11.30
C LEU A 196 -10.22 -13.02 -12.57
N VAL A 197 -9.94 -11.72 -12.40
CA VAL A 197 -9.73 -10.79 -13.51
C VAL A 197 -8.50 -11.19 -14.32
N ALA A 198 -7.36 -11.41 -13.66
CA ALA A 198 -6.10 -11.74 -14.30
C ALA A 198 -6.09 -13.11 -15.01
N SER A 199 -6.97 -14.03 -14.58
CA SER A 199 -7.14 -15.35 -15.20
C SER A 199 -8.21 -15.38 -16.28
N SER A 200 -8.98 -14.31 -16.49
CA SER A 200 -10.15 -14.31 -17.38
C SER A 200 -9.76 -13.89 -18.81
N PRO A 201 -9.88 -14.78 -19.82
CA PRO A 201 -9.63 -14.41 -21.22
C PRO A 201 -10.61 -13.34 -21.74
N ARG A 202 -11.79 -13.23 -21.11
CA ARG A 202 -12.77 -12.19 -21.49
C ARG A 202 -12.27 -10.78 -21.19
N ILE A 203 -11.49 -10.62 -20.12
CA ILE A 203 -10.96 -9.32 -19.68
C ILE A 203 -9.55 -9.10 -20.22
N MET A 204 -8.65 -10.07 -19.99
CA MET A 204 -7.23 -9.96 -20.37
C MET A 204 -6.93 -10.33 -21.82
N GLY A 205 -7.86 -10.96 -22.55
CA GLY A 205 -7.60 -11.46 -23.90
C GLY A 205 -6.54 -12.58 -23.89
N GLU A 206 -5.52 -12.44 -24.72
CA GLU A 206 -4.40 -13.38 -24.82
C GLU A 206 -3.35 -13.17 -23.70
N LEU A 207 -3.41 -12.05 -22.97
CA LEU A 207 -2.46 -11.68 -21.92
C LEU A 207 -2.85 -12.24 -20.54
N THR A 208 -3.50 -13.40 -20.49
CA THR A 208 -3.84 -14.06 -19.22
C THR A 208 -2.59 -14.54 -18.48
N ILE A 209 -2.65 -14.55 -17.15
CA ILE A 209 -1.53 -15.00 -16.32
C ILE A 209 -1.16 -16.46 -16.58
N ALA A 210 0.14 -16.75 -16.54
CA ALA A 210 0.66 -18.10 -16.70
C ALA A 210 0.14 -19.05 -15.59
N PRO A 211 -0.03 -20.36 -15.85
CA PRO A 211 -0.57 -21.31 -14.88
C PRO A 211 0.19 -21.36 -13.55
N ARG A 212 1.52 -21.19 -13.58
CA ARG A 212 2.37 -21.14 -12.37
C ARG A 212 2.06 -19.92 -11.52
N LEU A 213 1.95 -18.74 -12.14
CA LEU A 213 1.62 -17.50 -11.45
C LEU A 213 0.19 -17.54 -10.91
N ARG A 214 -0.73 -18.17 -11.67
CA ARG A 214 -2.09 -18.42 -11.21
C ARG A 214 -2.13 -19.26 -9.93
N ALA A 215 -1.40 -20.37 -9.90
CA ALA A 215 -1.33 -21.24 -8.73
C ALA A 215 -0.73 -20.52 -7.52
N LEU A 216 0.38 -19.79 -7.72
CA LEU A 216 1.03 -19.00 -6.67
C LEU A 216 0.11 -17.89 -6.14
N GLY A 217 -0.59 -17.16 -7.01
CA GLY A 217 -1.50 -16.10 -6.59
C GLY A 217 -2.69 -16.61 -5.78
N TRP A 218 -3.26 -17.76 -6.17
CA TRP A 218 -4.32 -18.41 -5.37
C TRP A 218 -3.79 -18.97 -4.05
N LEU A 219 -2.57 -19.51 -4.02
CA LEU A 219 -1.91 -19.92 -2.79
C LEU A 219 -1.73 -18.75 -1.82
N CYS A 220 -1.19 -17.62 -2.29
CA CYS A 220 -1.03 -16.41 -1.48
C CYS A 220 -2.39 -15.89 -0.97
N THR A 221 -3.42 -15.89 -1.82
CA THR A 221 -4.79 -15.51 -1.43
C THR A 221 -5.33 -16.45 -0.34
N GLY A 222 -5.10 -17.75 -0.48
CA GLY A 222 -5.49 -18.76 0.50
C GLY A 222 -4.78 -18.61 1.84
N VAL A 223 -3.48 -18.31 1.83
CA VAL A 223 -2.70 -18.04 3.06
C VAL A 223 -3.22 -16.80 3.78
N MET A 224 -3.48 -15.70 3.06
CA MET A 224 -4.07 -14.49 3.64
C MET A 224 -5.47 -14.76 4.21
N ALA A 225 -6.30 -15.52 3.49
CA ALA A 225 -7.63 -15.91 3.94
C ALA A 225 -7.58 -16.77 5.21
N ALA A 226 -6.67 -17.74 5.26
CA ALA A 226 -6.47 -18.59 6.43
C ALA A 226 -5.98 -17.78 7.65
N ALA A 227 -5.03 -16.86 7.45
CA ALA A 227 -4.55 -15.97 8.51
C ALA A 227 -5.68 -15.08 9.06
N THR A 228 -6.49 -14.51 8.16
CA THR A 228 -7.64 -13.67 8.51
C THR A 228 -8.72 -14.46 9.24
N ALA A 229 -9.09 -15.65 8.74
CA ALA A 229 -10.06 -16.52 9.39
C ALA A 229 -9.60 -16.97 10.77
N SER A 230 -8.31 -17.32 10.91
CA SER A 230 -7.71 -17.70 12.20
C SER A 230 -7.73 -16.55 13.21
N MET A 231 -7.49 -15.32 12.74
CA MET A 231 -7.62 -14.12 13.58
C MET A 231 -9.05 -13.96 14.10
N PHE A 232 -10.07 -14.04 13.24
CA PHE A 232 -11.47 -13.96 13.67
C PHE A 232 -11.86 -15.10 14.62
N ALA A 233 -11.44 -16.33 14.33
CA ALA A 233 -11.67 -17.47 15.22
C ALA A 233 -11.05 -17.24 16.60
N SER A 234 -9.84 -16.67 16.67
CA SER A 234 -9.18 -16.35 17.94
C SER A 234 -9.79 -15.17 18.71
N LEU A 235 -10.56 -14.30 18.04
CA LEU A 235 -11.28 -13.19 18.68
C LEU A 235 -12.64 -13.63 19.24
N LEU A 236 -13.17 -14.75 18.74
CA LEU A 236 -14.48 -15.31 19.13
C LEU A 236 -14.38 -16.40 20.20
N ALA A 237 -13.17 -16.92 20.46
CA ALA A 237 -12.87 -17.92 21.48
C ALA A 237 -12.44 -17.25 22.79
#